data_AF-A0A6P5X2R1-F1
#
_entry.id   AF-A0A6P5X2R1-F1
#
_cell.length_a   1.000
_cell.length_b   1.000
_cell.length_c   1.000
_cell.angle_alpha   90.00
_cell.angle_beta   90.00
_cell.angle_gamma   90.00
#
_symmetry.space_group_name_H-M   'P 1'
#
loop_
_entity.id
_entity.type
_entity.pdbx_description
1 polymer ?
#
loop_
_entity_poly.entity_id
_entity_poly.type
_entity_poly.pdbx_seq_one_letter_code
_entity_poly.pdbx_strand_id
1 'polypeptide(L)'
;MMETKWLWLSVLLLLLLEGCRWYGTEACWEDERIALLQLKPFFNPHNDLYSWVDEIKGSDCCRWDRVECKTSSSSSRKVIGLSLNDTRWSDNERWYLNASLFLPFKELKHLYLTGNNIAGFVESEGFAKLNLEILDLSDNYLNDTILLSLSELSSLKHLYLGANSFRGSSHAIGRVKIALIMIMNDIQ
;
A
#
# COMPACT_ATOMS: atom_id res chain seq x y z
N MET A 1 12.61 55.13 21.22
CA MET A 1 11.33 54.40 21.22
C MET A 1 11.17 53.51 19.97
N MET A 2 12.23 52.79 19.58
CA MET A 2 12.23 51.86 18.44
C MET A 2 12.70 50.46 18.84
N GLU A 3 13.54 50.34 19.87
CA GLU A 3 14.16 49.06 20.24
C GLU A 3 13.20 48.05 20.86
N THR A 4 12.18 48.51 21.59
CA THR A 4 11.18 47.60 22.18
C THR A 4 10.34 46.90 21.13
N LYS A 5 10.02 47.54 20.00
CA LYS A 5 9.22 46.94 18.93
C LYS A 5 9.92 45.74 18.28
N TRP A 6 11.24 45.81 18.09
CA TRP A 6 12.03 44.71 17.52
C TRP A 6 12.20 43.55 18.51
N LEU A 7 12.27 43.84 19.81
CA LEU A 7 12.24 42.82 20.86
C LEU A 7 10.90 42.06 20.89
N TRP A 8 9.78 42.75 20.78
CA TRP A 8 8.46 42.10 20.72
C TRP A 8 8.27 41.27 19.44
N LEU A 9 8.75 41.76 18.29
CA LEU A 9 8.71 41.01 17.04
C LEU A 9 9.59 39.75 17.06
N SER A 10 10.79 39.83 17.66
CA SER A 10 11.67 38.68 17.80
C SER A 10 11.14 37.65 18.80
N VAL A 11 10.53 38.08 19.91
CA VAL A 11 9.84 37.18 20.86
C VAL A 11 8.63 36.52 20.21
N LEU A 12 7.82 37.26 19.45
CA LEU A 12 6.68 36.69 18.71
C LEU A 12 7.14 35.68 17.65
N LEU A 13 8.22 35.98 16.93
CA LEU A 13 8.81 35.08 15.94
C LEU A 13 9.38 33.82 16.60
N LEU A 14 10.05 33.93 17.75
CA LEU A 14 10.53 32.79 18.53
C LEU A 14 9.38 31.94 19.06
N LEU A 15 8.30 32.54 19.55
CA LEU A 15 7.09 31.83 20.00
C LEU A 15 6.37 31.12 18.84
N LEU A 16 6.38 31.69 17.63
CA LEU A 16 5.85 31.03 16.42
C LEU A 16 6.76 29.89 15.94
N LEU A 17 8.09 30.04 16.06
CA LEU A 17 9.06 29.01 15.73
C LEU A 17 9.06 27.85 16.75
N GLU A 18 8.84 28.14 18.03
CA GLU A 18 8.65 27.13 19.09
C GLU A 18 7.25 26.48 19.01
N GLY A 19 6.21 27.24 18.66
CA GLY A 19 4.88 26.71 18.36
C GLY A 19 4.88 25.72 17.17
N CYS A 20 5.70 25.97 16.14
CA CYS A 20 5.94 25.03 15.06
C CYS A 20 6.79 23.81 15.47
N ARG A 21 7.63 23.92 16.51
CA ARG A 21 8.38 22.77 17.05
C ARG A 21 7.52 21.81 17.85
N TRP A 22 6.38 22.27 18.39
CA TRP A 22 5.47 21.44 19.21
C TRP A 22 4.43 20.67 18.39
N TYR A 23 4.29 20.95 17.09
CA TYR A 23 3.50 20.14 16.15
C TYR A 23 4.35 19.14 15.35
N GLY A 24 5.53 18.78 15.85
CA GLY A 24 6.38 17.75 15.26
C GLY A 24 5.89 16.34 15.55
N THR A 25 4.65 16.00 15.20
CA THR A 25 4.27 14.57 15.11
C THR A 25 4.88 14.04 13.81
N GLU A 26 5.67 12.97 13.88
CA GLU A 26 6.17 12.28 12.69
C GLU A 26 5.00 11.93 11.78
N ALA A 27 4.83 12.70 10.70
CA ALA A 27 3.60 12.66 9.90
C ALA A 27 3.82 11.83 8.64
N CYS A 28 2.88 10.96 8.33
CA CYS A 28 2.78 10.34 7.00
C CYS A 28 2.88 11.39 5.88
N TRP A 29 3.50 11.02 4.76
CA TRP A 29 3.57 11.88 3.58
C TRP A 29 2.15 12.21 3.09
N GLU A 30 1.85 13.51 2.94
CA GLU A 30 0.47 13.97 2.70
C GLU A 30 -0.15 13.38 1.42
N ASP A 31 0.62 13.27 0.34
CA ASP A 31 0.13 12.67 -0.91
C ASP A 31 -0.19 11.18 -0.74
N GLU A 32 0.58 10.46 0.09
CA GLU A 32 0.32 9.04 0.36
C GLU A 32 -0.90 8.89 1.28
N ARG A 33 -1.08 9.78 2.26
CA ARG A 33 -2.31 9.83 3.05
C ARG A 33 -3.54 10.05 2.16
N ILE A 34 -3.49 11.04 1.26
CA ILE A 34 -4.60 11.33 0.32
C ILE A 34 -4.84 10.11 -0.58
N ALA A 35 -3.79 9.49 -1.10
CA ALA A 35 -3.90 8.30 -1.93
C ALA A 35 -4.55 7.13 -1.18
N LEU A 36 -4.26 6.91 0.10
CA LEU A 36 -4.92 5.89 0.92
C LEU A 36 -6.42 6.17 1.07
N LEU A 37 -6.81 7.44 1.27
CA LEU A 37 -8.23 7.81 1.32
C LEU A 37 -8.93 7.62 -0.03
N GLN A 38 -8.23 7.84 -1.15
CA GLN A 38 -8.73 7.54 -2.49
C GLN A 38 -8.80 6.04 -2.79
N LEU A 39 -7.92 5.23 -2.19
CA LEU A 39 -7.89 3.78 -2.29
C LEU A 39 -9.02 3.13 -1.47
N LYS A 40 -9.39 3.73 -0.34
CA LYS A 40 -10.35 3.19 0.63
C LYS A 40 -11.66 2.68 0.02
N PRO A 41 -12.36 3.41 -0.90
CA PRO A 41 -13.64 2.96 -1.45
C PRO A 41 -13.58 1.61 -2.19
N PHE A 42 -12.40 1.22 -2.70
CA PHE A 42 -12.23 -0.04 -3.41
C PHE A 42 -12.08 -1.25 -2.48
N PHE A 43 -11.65 -1.03 -1.24
CA PHE A 43 -11.31 -2.07 -0.25
C PHE A 43 -12.04 -1.88 1.08
N ASN A 44 -13.14 -1.15 1.12
CA ASN A 44 -13.89 -0.90 2.35
C ASN A 44 -15.41 -1.12 2.25
N PRO A 45 -15.91 -2.18 1.58
CA PRO A 45 -17.35 -2.46 1.54
C PRO A 45 -17.93 -2.78 2.93
N HIS A 46 -17.17 -3.45 3.80
CA HIS A 46 -17.62 -3.89 5.13
C HIS A 46 -17.01 -3.11 6.30
N ASN A 47 -16.41 -1.95 6.01
CA ASN A 47 -15.73 -1.10 7.00
C ASN A 47 -14.44 -1.69 7.62
N ASP A 48 -13.75 -2.59 6.90
CA ASP A 48 -12.49 -3.20 7.34
C ASP A 48 -11.32 -2.21 7.51
N LEU A 49 -11.42 -1.05 6.87
CA LEU A 49 -10.47 0.07 6.92
C LEU A 49 -10.99 1.21 7.81
N TYR A 50 -11.66 0.88 8.92
CA TYR A 50 -12.27 1.84 9.84
C TYR A 50 -11.28 2.88 10.39
N SER A 51 -10.02 2.50 10.59
CA SER A 51 -8.96 3.39 11.12
C SER A 51 -8.46 4.43 10.10
N TRP A 52 -8.78 4.27 8.80
CA TRP A 52 -8.36 5.18 7.74
C TRP A 52 -9.25 6.41 7.73
N VAL A 53 -9.01 7.34 8.66
CA VAL A 53 -9.89 8.49 8.92
C VAL A 53 -9.25 9.82 8.54
N ASP A 54 -10.08 10.71 8.00
CA ASP A 54 -9.76 12.12 7.73
C ASP A 54 -10.37 13.07 8.78
N GLU A 55 -10.70 12.56 9.97
CA GLU A 55 -11.35 13.35 11.03
C GLU A 55 -10.47 14.50 11.53
N ILE A 56 -9.15 14.31 11.47
CA ILE A 56 -8.15 15.33 11.80
C ILE A 56 -7.31 15.51 10.54
N LYS A 57 -7.41 16.68 9.91
CA LYS A 57 -6.58 17.04 8.76
C LYS A 57 -5.11 16.89 9.15
N GLY A 58 -4.37 16.08 8.40
CA GLY A 58 -2.97 15.75 8.72
C GLY A 58 -2.81 14.63 9.77
N SER A 59 -3.83 13.78 9.94
CA SER A 59 -3.69 12.54 10.71
C SER A 59 -2.51 11.70 10.20
N ASP A 60 -1.76 11.10 11.10
CA ASP A 60 -0.62 10.27 10.71
C ASP A 60 -1.11 8.92 10.19
N CYS A 61 -1.12 8.75 8.86
CA CYS A 61 -1.55 7.51 8.19
C CYS A 61 -0.74 6.28 8.62
N CYS A 62 0.49 6.47 9.13
CA CYS A 62 1.33 5.39 9.63
C CYS A 62 0.83 4.78 10.96
N ARG A 63 -0.21 5.37 11.55
CA ARG A 63 -0.95 4.82 12.70
C ARG A 63 -2.23 4.12 12.30
N TRP A 64 -2.59 4.14 11.02
CA TRP A 64 -3.74 3.41 10.54
C TRP A 64 -3.43 1.93 10.52
N ASP A 65 -4.41 1.13 10.89
CA ASP A 65 -4.29 -0.32 10.79
C ASP A 65 -3.96 -0.69 9.35
N ARG A 66 -3.11 -1.71 9.21
CA ARG A 66 -2.72 -2.28 7.91
C ARG A 66 -1.85 -1.37 7.03
N VAL A 67 -1.37 -0.24 7.56
CA VAL A 67 -0.37 0.63 6.90
C VAL A 67 0.99 0.44 7.57
N GLU A 68 1.97 -0.01 6.82
CA GLU A 68 3.36 -0.12 7.25
C GLU A 68 4.16 1.06 6.68
N CYS A 69 4.87 1.78 7.54
CA CYS A 69 5.70 2.90 7.15
C CYS A 69 7.18 2.67 7.48
N LYS A 70 8.05 3.31 6.72
CA LYS A 70 9.50 3.29 6.95
C LYS A 70 9.83 3.82 8.34
N THR A 71 10.63 3.07 9.10
CA THR A 71 11.26 3.54 10.34
C THR A 71 12.40 4.49 9.98
N SER A 72 12.19 5.80 10.11
CA SER A 72 13.18 6.84 9.79
C SER A 72 13.07 7.98 10.79
N SER A 73 14.21 8.58 11.16
CA SER A 73 14.27 9.82 11.97
C SER A 73 13.90 11.08 11.16
N SER A 74 13.25 10.92 10.02
CA SER A 74 12.73 12.02 9.20
C SER A 74 11.38 12.48 9.74
N SER A 75 11.13 13.78 9.65
CA SER A 75 9.86 14.38 10.06
C SER A 75 8.65 13.83 9.29
N SER A 76 8.86 13.22 8.12
CA SER A 76 7.81 12.53 7.36
C SER A 76 8.17 11.09 7.01
N ARG A 77 7.22 10.17 7.22
CA ARG A 77 7.35 8.72 6.98
C ARG A 77 6.55 8.33 5.74
N LYS A 78 7.16 7.52 4.89
CA LYS A 78 6.52 6.98 3.68
C LYS A 78 6.00 5.57 3.89
N VAL A 79 4.92 5.25 3.19
CA VAL A 79 4.28 3.94 3.15
C VAL A 79 5.17 2.95 2.41
N ILE A 80 5.52 1.85 3.08
CA ILE A 80 6.31 0.75 2.53
C ILE A 80 5.51 -0.55 2.44
N GLY A 81 4.39 -0.67 3.15
CA GLY A 81 3.56 -1.86 3.12
C GLY A 81 2.07 -1.57 3.31
N LEU A 82 1.24 -2.34 2.63
CA LEU A 82 -0.22 -2.28 2.73
C LEU A 82 -0.80 -3.69 2.85
N SER A 83 -1.65 -3.90 3.86
CA SER A 83 -2.34 -5.17 4.11
C SER A 83 -3.84 -5.06 3.88
N LEU A 84 -4.28 -5.37 2.66
CA LEU A 84 -5.68 -5.31 2.23
C LEU A 84 -6.33 -6.70 2.25
N ASN A 85 -5.81 -7.62 3.06
CA ASN A 85 -6.35 -8.97 3.19
C ASN A 85 -7.79 -8.97 3.68
N ASP A 86 -8.59 -9.85 3.09
CA ASP A 86 -9.97 -10.19 3.46
C ASP A 86 -10.97 -9.03 3.40
N THR A 87 -10.60 -7.90 2.80
CA THR A 87 -11.46 -6.70 2.72
C THR A 87 -12.66 -6.85 1.80
N ARG A 88 -12.63 -7.87 0.92
CA ARG A 88 -13.70 -8.18 -0.03
C ARG A 88 -14.13 -9.64 0.00
N TRP A 89 -13.73 -10.40 1.02
CA TRP A 89 -14.02 -11.82 1.12
C TRP A 89 -15.52 -12.14 1.08
N SER A 90 -16.32 -11.33 1.77
CA SER A 90 -17.77 -11.48 1.89
C SER A 90 -18.55 -11.08 0.62
N ASP A 91 -17.88 -10.54 -0.40
CA ASP A 91 -18.52 -10.17 -1.64
C ASP A 91 -18.80 -11.44 -2.48
N ASN A 92 -20.00 -11.55 -3.05
CA ASN A 92 -20.36 -12.71 -3.88
C ASN A 92 -19.80 -12.62 -5.32
N GLU A 93 -19.11 -11.53 -5.65
CA GLU A 93 -18.67 -11.24 -7.02
C GLU A 93 -17.15 -11.20 -7.14
N ARG A 94 -16.67 -11.80 -8.23
CA ARG A 94 -15.29 -11.67 -8.64
C ARG A 94 -15.06 -10.30 -9.23
N TRP A 95 -13.89 -9.72 -8.99
CA TRP A 95 -13.55 -8.40 -9.52
C TRP A 95 -12.13 -8.35 -10.10
N TYR A 96 -11.88 -7.29 -10.87
CA TYR A 96 -10.59 -7.04 -11.50
C TYR A 96 -9.90 -5.87 -10.81
N LEU A 97 -8.71 -6.12 -10.27
CA LEU A 97 -7.95 -5.12 -9.54
C LEU A 97 -7.22 -4.18 -10.51
N ASN A 98 -7.44 -2.88 -10.37
CA ASN A 98 -6.62 -1.89 -11.07
C ASN A 98 -5.30 -1.68 -10.33
N ALA A 99 -4.17 -2.08 -10.94
CA ALA A 99 -2.85 -1.95 -10.34
C ALA A 99 -2.37 -0.49 -10.24
N SER A 100 -2.89 0.41 -11.07
CA SER A 100 -2.57 1.85 -11.05
C SER A 100 -2.95 2.53 -9.74
N LEU A 101 -3.90 1.95 -8.98
CA LEU A 101 -4.31 2.45 -7.65
C LEU A 101 -3.14 2.54 -6.66
N PHE A 102 -2.07 1.78 -6.87
CA PHE A 102 -0.91 1.76 -5.98
C PHE A 102 0.24 2.67 -6.44
N LEU A 103 0.15 3.28 -7.63
CA LEU A 103 1.20 4.15 -8.17
C LEU A 103 1.57 5.37 -7.32
N PRO A 104 0.69 5.93 -6.48
CA PRO A 104 1.09 7.00 -5.55
C PRO A 104 2.15 6.56 -4.52
N PHE A 105 2.19 5.28 -4.14
CA PHE A 105 3.08 4.74 -3.10
C PHE A 105 4.44 4.34 -3.68
N LYS A 106 5.32 5.33 -3.89
CA LYS A 106 6.60 5.11 -4.62
C LYS A 106 7.60 4.23 -3.88
N GLU A 107 7.50 4.12 -2.57
CA GLU A 107 8.35 3.25 -1.75
C GLU A 107 7.63 1.98 -1.29
N LEU A 108 6.47 1.65 -1.88
CA LEU A 108 5.74 0.43 -1.56
C LEU A 108 6.55 -0.82 -1.94
N LYS A 109 6.77 -1.67 -0.94
CA LYS A 109 7.53 -2.92 -1.02
C LYS A 109 6.67 -4.14 -0.72
N HIS A 110 5.71 -4.01 0.19
CA HIS A 110 4.87 -5.13 0.62
C HIS A 110 3.42 -4.87 0.27
N LEU A 111 2.80 -5.79 -0.44
CA LEU A 111 1.38 -5.72 -0.77
C LEU A 111 0.72 -7.06 -0.50
N TYR A 112 -0.22 -7.06 0.44
CA TYR A 112 -0.99 -8.25 0.80
C TYR A 112 -2.44 -8.05 0.37
N LEU A 113 -2.93 -8.97 -0.47
CA LEU A 113 -4.24 -8.96 -1.12
C LEU A 113 -4.94 -10.31 -0.97
N THR A 114 -4.60 -11.08 0.05
CA THR A 114 -5.17 -12.40 0.32
C THR A 114 -6.68 -12.31 0.50
N GLY A 115 -7.44 -13.28 -0.01
CA GLY A 115 -8.86 -13.40 0.34
C GLY A 115 -9.75 -12.27 -0.20
N ASN A 116 -9.50 -11.79 -1.42
CA ASN A 116 -10.24 -10.63 -1.95
C ASN A 116 -11.14 -10.94 -3.14
N ASN A 117 -11.31 -12.19 -3.57
CA ASN A 117 -12.12 -12.54 -4.75
C ASN A 117 -11.61 -11.92 -6.08
N ILE A 118 -10.31 -11.62 -6.19
CA ILE A 118 -9.71 -11.05 -7.40
C ILE A 118 -9.62 -12.11 -8.50
N ALA A 119 -10.17 -11.83 -9.69
CA ALA A 119 -10.11 -12.73 -10.85
C ALA A 119 -9.07 -12.33 -11.90
N GLY A 120 -8.54 -11.11 -11.82
CA GLY A 120 -7.52 -10.62 -12.74
C GLY A 120 -7.15 -9.16 -12.48
N PHE A 121 -6.35 -8.59 -13.38
CA PHE A 121 -5.86 -7.22 -13.28
C PHE A 121 -6.33 -6.36 -14.45
N VAL A 122 -6.57 -5.07 -14.18
CA VAL A 122 -6.69 -4.00 -15.17
C VAL A 122 -5.48 -3.09 -15.03
N GLU A 123 -4.98 -2.52 -16.14
CA GLU A 123 -3.79 -1.66 -16.16
C GLU A 123 -2.61 -2.34 -15.44
N SER A 124 -2.34 -3.60 -15.78
CA SER A 124 -1.37 -4.42 -15.06
C SER A 124 0.06 -3.89 -15.15
N GLU A 125 0.37 -3.07 -16.16
CA GLU A 125 1.62 -2.32 -16.27
C GLU A 125 1.85 -1.36 -15.08
N GLY A 126 0.80 -1.06 -14.29
CA GLY A 126 0.92 -0.36 -13.03
C GLY A 126 1.84 -1.09 -12.04
N PHE A 127 1.79 -2.42 -12.01
CA PHE A 127 2.68 -3.23 -11.18
C PHE A 127 4.15 -3.11 -11.58
N ALA A 128 4.45 -3.05 -12.88
CA ALA A 128 5.80 -2.90 -13.40
C ALA A 128 6.50 -1.61 -12.94
N LYS A 129 5.72 -0.60 -12.53
CA LYS A 129 6.22 0.70 -12.04
C LYS A 129 6.47 0.71 -10.53
N LEU A 130 6.14 -0.38 -9.83
CA LEU A 130 6.34 -0.53 -8.40
C LEU A 130 7.57 -1.41 -8.12
N ASN A 131 8.27 -1.10 -7.04
CA ASN A 131 9.41 -1.89 -6.56
C ASN A 131 8.97 -2.87 -5.47
N LEU A 132 7.91 -3.65 -5.73
CA LEU A 132 7.40 -4.63 -4.78
C LEU A 132 8.45 -5.72 -4.53
N GLU A 133 8.67 -6.02 -3.26
CA GLU A 133 9.51 -7.12 -2.78
C GLU A 133 8.66 -8.32 -2.37
N ILE A 134 7.47 -8.07 -1.81
CA ILE A 134 6.51 -9.08 -1.37
C ILE A 134 5.14 -8.77 -2.00
N LEU A 135 4.56 -9.77 -2.65
CA LEU A 135 3.19 -9.75 -3.15
C LEU A 135 2.48 -11.03 -2.73
N ASP A 136 1.44 -10.90 -1.90
CA ASP A 136 0.56 -12.00 -1.55
C ASP A 136 -0.79 -11.84 -2.25
N LEU A 137 -1.09 -12.79 -3.13
CA LEU A 137 -2.33 -12.89 -3.90
C LEU A 137 -3.04 -14.22 -3.61
N SER A 138 -2.70 -14.89 -2.51
CA SER A 138 -3.28 -16.17 -2.15
C SER A 138 -4.79 -16.04 -1.93
N ASP A 139 -5.52 -17.15 -2.06
CA ASP A 139 -6.96 -17.20 -1.79
C ASP A 139 -7.76 -16.19 -2.63
N ASN A 140 -7.60 -16.29 -3.96
CA ASN A 140 -8.27 -15.47 -4.96
C ASN A 140 -8.72 -16.36 -6.13
N TYR A 141 -9.29 -15.76 -7.18
CA TYR A 141 -9.76 -16.48 -8.38
C TYR A 141 -8.84 -16.29 -9.59
N LEU A 142 -7.54 -16.05 -9.37
CA LEU A 142 -6.58 -15.82 -10.43
C LEU A 142 -6.32 -17.10 -11.24
N ASN A 143 -5.95 -16.93 -12.49
CA ASN A 143 -5.60 -18.02 -13.41
C ASN A 143 -4.38 -17.64 -14.26
N ASP A 144 -3.95 -18.53 -15.16
CA ASP A 144 -2.71 -18.39 -15.95
C ASP A 144 -2.61 -17.09 -16.77
N THR A 145 -3.71 -16.37 -17.02
CA THR A 145 -3.71 -15.10 -17.78
C THR A 145 -2.90 -13.98 -17.11
N ILE A 146 -2.72 -14.04 -15.80
CA ILE A 146 -2.02 -13.01 -15.02
C ILE A 146 -0.50 -13.15 -15.02
N LEU A 147 0.02 -14.27 -15.55
CA LEU A 147 1.46 -14.58 -15.51
C LEU A 147 2.31 -13.54 -16.26
N LEU A 148 1.79 -12.96 -17.34
CA LEU A 148 2.48 -11.90 -18.07
C LEU A 148 2.65 -10.65 -17.20
N SER A 149 1.59 -10.22 -16.54
CA SER A 149 1.60 -9.08 -15.61
C SER A 149 2.58 -9.28 -14.45
N LEU A 150 2.61 -10.49 -13.87
CA LEU A 150 3.53 -10.79 -12.77
C LEU A 150 4.99 -10.89 -13.21
N SER A 151 5.24 -11.21 -14.49
CA SER A 151 6.61 -11.26 -15.03
C SER A 151 7.29 -9.89 -15.10
N GLU A 152 6.52 -8.80 -15.01
CA GLU A 152 7.04 -7.42 -15.05
C GLU A 152 7.51 -6.91 -13.67
N LEU A 153 7.21 -7.64 -12.58
CA LEU A 153 7.59 -7.29 -11.22
C LEU A 153 9.06 -7.64 -10.93
N SER A 154 9.97 -6.84 -11.50
CA SER A 154 11.42 -7.09 -11.46
C SER A 154 12.08 -7.09 -10.08
N SER A 155 11.47 -6.45 -9.09
CA SER A 155 11.99 -6.36 -7.71
C SER A 155 11.49 -7.46 -6.78
N LEU A 156 10.59 -8.33 -7.26
CA LEU A 156 9.85 -9.26 -6.41
C LEU A 156 10.74 -10.40 -5.90
N LYS A 157 10.72 -10.59 -4.59
CA LYS A 157 11.46 -11.65 -3.88
C LYS A 157 10.54 -12.77 -3.41
N HIS A 158 9.32 -12.41 -3.01
CA HIS A 158 8.33 -13.33 -2.50
C HIS A 158 7.00 -13.12 -3.20
N LEU A 159 6.46 -14.19 -3.78
CA LEU A 159 5.19 -14.20 -4.48
C LEU A 159 4.36 -15.38 -3.97
N TYR A 160 3.23 -15.08 -3.34
CA TYR A 160 2.30 -16.09 -2.85
C TYR A 160 1.06 -16.14 -3.74
N LEU A 161 0.77 -17.33 -4.25
CA LEU A 161 -0.32 -17.61 -5.21
C LEU A 161 -1.18 -18.80 -4.79
N GLY A 162 -1.06 -19.26 -3.54
CA GLY A 162 -1.80 -20.42 -3.04
C GLY A 162 -3.31 -20.23 -3.16
N ALA A 163 -4.08 -21.31 -3.21
CA ALA A 163 -5.55 -21.25 -3.29
C ALA A 163 -6.07 -20.32 -4.41
N ASN A 164 -5.57 -20.53 -5.63
CA ASN A 164 -6.04 -19.85 -6.85
C ASN A 164 -6.42 -20.89 -7.93
N SER A 165 -6.93 -20.46 -9.08
CA SER A 165 -7.42 -21.32 -10.17
C SER A 165 -6.37 -21.57 -11.27
N PHE A 166 -5.09 -21.69 -10.92
CA PHE A 166 -4.01 -21.98 -11.89
C PHE A 166 -4.10 -23.43 -12.39
N ARG A 167 -4.03 -23.62 -13.71
CA ARG A 167 -4.18 -24.95 -14.34
C ARG A 167 -2.86 -25.69 -14.56
N GLY A 168 -1.75 -25.16 -14.04
CA GLY A 168 -0.44 -25.82 -14.11
C GLY A 168 0.29 -25.62 -15.45
N SER A 169 0.18 -24.44 -16.06
CA SER A 169 1.02 -24.01 -17.20
C SER A 169 2.50 -23.89 -16.78
N SER A 170 3.16 -25.05 -16.64
CA SER A 170 4.58 -25.19 -16.30
C SER A 170 5.51 -24.44 -17.26
N HIS A 171 5.05 -24.17 -18.48
CA HIS A 171 5.83 -23.51 -19.54
C HIS A 171 5.82 -21.97 -19.44
N ALA A 172 4.79 -21.36 -18.86
CA ALA A 172 4.75 -19.91 -18.64
C ALA A 172 5.47 -19.52 -17.33
N ILE A 173 5.39 -20.38 -16.31
CA ILE A 173 6.02 -20.18 -15.00
C ILE A 173 7.56 -20.20 -15.12
N GLY A 174 8.13 -21.02 -16.01
CA GLY A 174 9.57 -21.08 -16.26
C GLY A 174 10.20 -19.83 -16.92
N ARG A 175 9.39 -18.90 -17.44
CA ARG A 175 9.88 -17.59 -17.96
C ARG A 175 9.92 -16.50 -16.90
N VAL A 176 9.22 -16.71 -15.79
CA VAL A 176 9.18 -15.79 -14.67
C VAL A 176 10.40 -16.10 -13.79
N LYS A 177 11.51 -15.38 -13.99
CA LYS A 177 12.66 -15.40 -13.07
C LYS A 177 12.27 -14.73 -11.75
N ILE A 178 11.50 -15.42 -10.93
CA ILE A 178 11.23 -15.04 -9.54
C ILE A 178 11.90 -16.11 -8.67
N ALA A 179 12.53 -15.70 -7.57
CA ALA A 179 12.96 -16.63 -6.53
C ALA A 179 11.70 -17.28 -5.93
N LEU A 180 11.24 -18.37 -6.54
CA LEU A 180 9.99 -19.05 -6.22
C LEU A 180 10.10 -19.73 -4.85
N ILE A 181 9.47 -19.15 -3.83
CA ILE A 181 8.81 -19.94 -2.79
C ILE A 181 7.34 -20.03 -3.21
N MET A 182 7.04 -20.89 -4.20
CA MET A 182 5.67 -21.31 -4.47
C MET A 182 5.26 -22.29 -3.38
N ILE A 183 4.53 -21.84 -2.36
CA ILE A 183 3.79 -22.75 -1.49
C ILE A 183 2.45 -23.01 -2.17
N MET A 184 2.44 -23.95 -3.12
CA MET A 184 1.19 -24.58 -3.53
C MET A 184 0.81 -25.57 -2.42
N ASN A 185 -0.08 -25.15 -1.52
CA ASN A 185 -0.77 -26.13 -0.69
C ASN A 185 -1.83 -26.80 -1.57
N ASP A 186 -1.44 -27.90 -2.20
CA ASP A 186 -2.39 -28.82 -2.84
C ASP A 186 -3.32 -29.39 -1.76
N ILE A 187 -4.62 -29.09 -1.84
CA ILE A 187 -5.65 -29.87 -1.17
C ILE A 187 -6.21 -30.82 -2.23
N GLN A 188 -6.06 -32.12 -1.98
CA GLN A 188 -6.60 -33.24 -2.76
C GLN A 188 -8.11 -33.12 -3.02
#